data_AF-A0A2R6NQ12-F1
#
_entry.id   AF-A0A2R6NQ12-F1
#
_cell.length_a   1.000
_cell.length_b   1.000
_cell.length_c   1.000
_cell.angle_alpha   90.00
_cell.angle_beta   90.00
_cell.angle_gamma   90.00
#
_symmetry.space_group_name_H-M   'P 1'
#
loop_
_entity.id
_entity.type
_entity.pdbx_description
1 polymer ?
#
loop_
_entity_poly.entity_id
_entity_poly.type
_entity_poly.pdbx_seq_one_letter_code
_entity_poly.pdbx_strand_id
1 'polypeptide(L)'
;MTLPNCTEKVFLTLQDPIFMPYSLVGRRTFLYKITTNSRTSKKPMVAKFSYQVTSRMREQDILEIADDAGVRHLPKVHMWEDFWKMSKSVRAIFHEHVGTDDGYEDRVFRGLVYTEYLPLKQLFSEPCDLLPTMINQMLDCE
;
A
#
# COMPACT_ATOMS: atom_id res chain seq x y z
N MET A 1 16.79 -2.53 -5.08
CA MET A 1 16.66 -3.52 -3.99
C MET A 1 17.87 -3.50 -3.07
N THR A 2 17.84 -2.72 -2.00
CA THR A 2 18.70 -2.98 -0.83
C THR A 2 17.89 -3.80 0.16
N LEU A 3 18.18 -5.09 0.18
CA LEU A 3 17.56 -6.07 1.06
C LEU A 3 18.06 -5.89 2.51
N PRO A 4 17.24 -6.19 3.54
CA PRO A 4 17.77 -6.52 4.85
C PRO A 4 18.76 -7.68 4.67
N ASN A 5 19.91 -7.65 5.37
CA ASN A 5 21.04 -8.59 5.30
C ASN A 5 20.66 -10.09 5.21
N CYS A 6 20.16 -10.52 4.08
CA CYS A 6 19.71 -11.88 3.81
C CYS A 6 20.28 -12.25 2.44
N THR A 7 21.24 -13.16 2.46
CA THR A 7 22.00 -13.62 1.29
C THR A 7 21.12 -14.35 0.25
N GLU A 8 19.86 -14.65 0.60
CA GLU A 8 18.89 -15.28 -0.28
C GLU A 8 18.12 -14.24 -1.11
N LYS A 9 18.18 -14.40 -2.43
CA LYS A 9 17.31 -13.67 -3.35
C LYS A 9 15.88 -14.21 -3.22
N VAL A 10 15.00 -13.39 -2.63
CA VAL A 10 13.56 -13.67 -2.56
C VAL A 10 12.91 -13.19 -3.86
N PHE A 11 12.29 -14.10 -4.59
CA PHE A 11 11.50 -13.79 -5.78
C PHE A 11 10.02 -13.77 -5.40
N LEU A 12 9.34 -12.71 -5.84
CA LEU A 12 7.90 -12.56 -5.67
C LEU A 12 7.21 -12.77 -7.02
N THR A 13 6.22 -13.64 -7.02
CA THR A 13 5.38 -13.88 -8.20
C THR A 13 4.01 -13.28 -7.94
N LEU A 14 3.63 -12.29 -8.75
CA LEU A 14 2.29 -11.72 -8.74
C LEU A 14 1.29 -12.77 -9.23
N GLN A 15 0.20 -12.93 -8.48
CA GLN A 15 -0.93 -13.80 -8.81
C GLN A 15 -2.10 -12.95 -9.30
N ASP A 16 -3.32 -13.44 -9.11
CA ASP A 16 -4.54 -12.74 -9.49
C ASP A 16 -4.63 -11.34 -8.83
N PRO A 17 -5.11 -10.32 -9.59
CA PRO A 17 -5.38 -9.01 -9.04
C PRO A 17 -6.53 -9.10 -8.03
N ILE A 18 -6.29 -8.58 -6.82
CA ILE A 18 -7.31 -8.46 -5.77
C ILE A 18 -8.18 -7.24 -6.04
N PHE A 19 -7.55 -6.15 -6.47
CA PHE A 19 -8.22 -4.88 -6.68
C PHE A 19 -7.48 -4.04 -7.72
N MET A 20 -8.23 -3.59 -8.72
CA MET A 20 -7.79 -2.61 -9.71
C MET A 20 -8.90 -1.54 -9.82
N PRO A 21 -8.77 -0.39 -9.13
CA PRO A 21 -9.71 0.70 -9.27
C PRO A 21 -9.63 1.26 -10.69
N TYR A 22 -10.81 1.53 -11.25
CA TYR A 22 -11.03 2.15 -12.55
C TYR A 22 -10.06 3.31 -12.82
N SER A 23 -9.43 3.26 -13.99
CA SER A 23 -8.54 4.29 -14.58
C SER A 23 -9.15 5.70 -14.64
N LEU A 24 -10.48 5.82 -14.47
CA LEU A 24 -11.26 7.04 -14.62
C LEU A 24 -11.20 8.03 -13.43
N VAL A 25 -10.79 7.62 -12.22
CA VAL A 25 -10.84 8.50 -11.01
C VAL A 25 -9.46 8.79 -10.42
N GLY A 26 -8.37 8.61 -11.18
CA GLY A 26 -7.02 8.98 -10.75
C GLY A 26 -6.43 8.15 -9.58
N ARG A 27 -7.16 7.16 -9.06
CA ARG A 27 -6.66 6.20 -8.06
C ARG A 27 -5.83 5.13 -8.79
N ARG A 28 -4.52 5.34 -8.86
CA ARG A 28 -3.57 4.42 -9.52
C ARG A 28 -2.95 3.47 -8.49
N THR A 29 -3.78 2.68 -7.83
CA THR A 29 -3.33 1.67 -6.85
C THR A 29 -3.70 0.29 -7.35
N PHE A 30 -2.76 -0.64 -7.37
CA PHE A 30 -2.96 -2.01 -7.81
C PHE A 30 -2.63 -2.95 -6.66
N LEU A 31 -3.52 -3.90 -6.39
CA LEU A 31 -3.33 -4.93 -5.36
C LEU A 31 -3.29 -6.30 -6.01
N TYR A 32 -2.25 -7.05 -5.70
CA TYR A 32 -2.05 -8.43 -6.17
C TYR A 32 -1.79 -9.35 -5.00
N LYS A 33 -2.36 -10.56 -5.04
CA LYS A 33 -1.84 -11.64 -4.21
C LYS A 33 -0.43 -11.97 -4.69
N ILE A 34 0.45 -12.35 -3.77
CA ILE A 34 1.79 -12.78 -4.13
C ILE A 34 2.13 -14.13 -3.53
N THR A 35 2.91 -14.89 -4.28
CA THR A 35 3.62 -16.05 -3.77
C THR A 35 5.11 -15.75 -3.75
N THR A 36 5.79 -16.38 -2.81
CA THR A 36 7.22 -16.18 -2.55
C THR A 36 7.91 -17.53 -2.59
N ASN A 37 9.13 -17.56 -3.12
CA ASN A 37 9.99 -18.74 -3.06
C ASN A 37 10.65 -18.93 -1.68
N SER A 38 10.41 -18.02 -0.74
CA SER A 38 10.96 -18.06 0.61
C SER A 38 10.42 -19.26 1.38
N ARG A 39 11.32 -20.05 1.96
CA ARG A 39 10.96 -21.19 2.85
C ARG A 39 10.40 -20.73 4.20
N THR A 40 10.71 -19.49 4.61
CA THR A 40 10.35 -18.94 5.93
C THR A 40 9.03 -18.17 5.91
N SER A 41 8.65 -17.56 4.78
CA SER A 41 7.38 -16.83 4.69
C SER A 41 6.27 -17.72 4.13
N LYS A 42 5.57 -18.42 5.03
CA LYS A 42 4.35 -19.20 4.71
C LYS A 42 3.06 -18.38 4.80
N LYS A 43 3.14 -17.15 5.31
CA LYS A 43 1.95 -16.32 5.48
C LYS A 43 1.50 -15.78 4.12
N PRO A 44 0.18 -15.73 3.85
CA PRO A 44 -0.32 -15.07 2.66
C PRO A 44 0.07 -13.59 2.67
N MET A 45 0.45 -13.07 1.51
CA MET A 45 0.96 -11.71 1.35
C MET A 45 0.31 -11.03 0.14
N VAL A 46 0.30 -9.71 0.18
CA VAL A 46 -0.23 -8.84 -0.86
C VAL A 46 0.83 -7.84 -1.25
N ALA A 47 0.97 -7.62 -2.56
CA ALA A 47 1.74 -6.52 -3.11
C ALA A 47 0.81 -5.39 -3.53
N LYS A 48 1.10 -4.19 -3.03
CA LYS A 48 0.45 -2.94 -3.38
C LYS A 48 1.39 -2.08 -4.18
N PHE A 49 0.96 -1.69 -5.37
CA PHE A 49 1.66 -0.74 -6.21
C PHE A 49 0.84 0.53 -6.29
N SER A 50 1.42 1.67 -5.95
CA SER A 50 0.68 2.94 -5.98
C SER A 50 1.55 4.12 -6.34
N TYR A 51 0.95 5.13 -6.98
CA TYR A 51 1.58 6.44 -7.13
C TYR A 51 1.33 7.28 -5.89
N GLN A 52 2.36 7.42 -5.05
CA GLN A 52 2.29 8.16 -3.80
C GLN A 52 2.90 9.56 -3.98
N VAL A 53 2.26 10.55 -3.37
CA VAL A 53 2.77 11.93 -3.34
C VAL A 53 4.05 11.98 -2.51
N THR A 54 5.08 12.66 -3.02
CA THR A 54 6.40 12.71 -2.37
C THR A 54 6.45 13.65 -1.17
N SER A 55 5.54 14.63 -1.06
CA SER A 55 5.47 15.56 0.08
C SER A 55 4.77 14.96 1.31
N ARG A 56 4.06 13.84 1.16
CA ARG A 56 3.31 13.20 2.24
C ARG A 56 4.16 12.15 2.95
N MET A 57 3.86 11.93 4.22
CA MET A 57 4.45 10.82 4.97
C MET A 57 4.17 9.50 4.25
N ARG A 58 5.19 8.66 4.15
CA ARG A 58 5.12 7.41 3.40
C ARG A 58 4.27 6.42 4.18
N GLU A 59 3.50 5.60 3.48
CA GLU A 59 2.60 4.64 4.12
C GLU A 59 3.35 3.68 5.05
N GLN A 60 4.54 3.21 4.66
CA GLN A 60 5.37 2.36 5.51
C GLN A 60 5.84 3.06 6.79
N ASP A 61 6.09 4.38 6.74
CA ASP A 61 6.54 5.14 7.91
C ASP A 61 5.36 5.32 8.89
N ILE A 62 4.14 5.54 8.37
CA ILE A 62 2.92 5.62 9.21
C ILE A 62 2.67 4.28 9.91
N LEU A 63 2.85 3.17 9.19
CA LEU A 63 2.70 1.83 9.75
C LEU A 63 3.75 1.55 10.84
N GLU A 64 4.99 1.99 10.64
CA GLU A 64 6.06 1.88 11.63
C GLU A 64 5.76 2.70 12.88
N ILE A 65 5.35 3.96 12.73
CA ILE A 65 4.94 4.82 13.86
C ILE A 65 3.77 4.19 14.64
N ALA A 66 2.80 3.60 13.94
CA ALA A 66 1.66 2.98 14.58
C ALA A 66 2.04 1.66 15.29
N ASP A 67 2.98 0.89 14.75
CA ASP A 67 3.54 -0.31 15.39
C ASP A 67 4.31 0.08 16.67
N ASP A 68 5.14 1.13 16.61
CA ASP A 68 5.86 1.70 17.75
C ASP A 68 4.91 2.23 18.84
N ALA A 69 3.76 2.78 18.44
CA ALA A 69 2.70 3.21 19.35
C ALA A 69 1.89 2.04 19.94
N GLY A 70 2.18 0.79 19.57
CA GLY A 70 1.51 -0.41 20.08
C GLY A 70 0.12 -0.63 19.50
N VAL A 71 -0.19 -0.04 18.33
CA VAL A 71 -1.47 -0.28 17.65
C VAL A 71 -1.52 -1.74 17.19
N ARG A 72 -2.53 -2.47 17.67
CA ARG A 72 -2.69 -3.89 17.36
C ARG A 72 -3.30 -4.10 15.98
N HIS A 73 -3.12 -5.30 15.44
CA HIS A 73 -3.71 -5.75 14.17
C HIS A 73 -3.24 -4.99 12.92
N LEU A 74 -2.09 -4.33 12.99
CA LEU A 74 -1.44 -3.73 11.82
C LEU A 74 -0.83 -4.79 10.90
N PRO A 75 -0.81 -4.54 9.58
CA PRO A 75 -0.20 -5.43 8.63
C PRO A 75 1.32 -5.25 8.71
N LYS A 76 2.05 -6.34 8.90
CA LYS A 76 3.50 -6.27 8.84
C LYS A 76 3.94 -5.98 7.41
N VAL A 77 4.66 -4.87 7.21
CA VAL A 77 5.39 -4.56 5.97
C VAL A 77 6.64 -5.45 5.92
N HIS A 78 6.77 -6.21 4.84
CA HIS A 78 7.91 -7.11 4.64
C HIS A 78 8.97 -6.50 3.73
N MET A 79 8.54 -5.71 2.75
CA MET A 79 9.44 -5.00 1.83
C MET A 79 8.70 -3.85 1.15
N TRP A 80 9.47 -2.86 0.71
CA TRP A 80 8.97 -1.75 -0.09
C TRP A 80 10.09 -1.20 -0.97
N GLU A 81 9.74 -0.61 -2.11
CA GLU A 81 10.69 0.02 -3.02
C GLU A 81 10.02 1.14 -3.82
N ASP A 82 10.78 2.22 -4.05
CA ASP A 82 10.43 3.29 -4.99
C ASP A 82 11.02 2.95 -6.37
N PHE A 83 10.16 2.83 -7.38
CA PHE A 83 10.58 2.43 -8.73
C PHE A 83 10.91 3.63 -9.61
N TRP A 84 9.91 4.46 -9.93
CA TRP A 84 10.10 5.63 -10.80
C TRP A 84 9.33 6.84 -10.28
N LYS A 85 9.95 8.01 -10.35
CA LYS A 85 9.24 9.28 -10.26
C LYS A 85 8.49 9.50 -11.56
N MET A 86 7.25 9.97 -11.47
CA MET A 86 6.49 10.27 -12.68
C MET A 86 7.22 11.39 -13.43
N SER A 87 7.72 11.09 -14.64
CA SER A 87 8.64 11.98 -15.35
C SER A 87 7.99 13.30 -15.76
N LYS A 88 8.81 14.33 -16.01
CA LYS A 88 8.34 15.61 -16.56
C LYS A 88 7.52 15.45 -17.85
N SER A 89 7.80 14.43 -18.66
CA SER A 89 7.06 14.16 -19.90
C SER A 89 5.63 13.68 -19.65
N VAL A 90 5.41 12.86 -18.60
CA VAL A 90 4.05 12.49 -18.16
C VAL A 90 3.35 13.70 -17.54
N ARG A 91 4.09 14.55 -16.80
CA ARG A 91 3.56 15.84 -16.29
C ARG A 91 3.03 16.72 -17.42
N ALA A 92 3.76 16.83 -18.53
CA ALA A 92 3.36 17.63 -19.70
C ALA A 92 2.12 17.11 -20.44
N ILE A 93 1.85 15.81 -20.40
CA ILE A 93 0.66 15.22 -21.04
C ILE A 93 -0.63 15.54 -20.28
N PHE A 94 -0.55 15.61 -18.94
CA PHE A 94 -1.72 15.84 -18.08
C PHE A 94 -1.87 17.31 -17.64
N HIS A 95 -0.82 18.12 -17.72
CA HIS A 95 -0.81 19.53 -17.38
C HIS A 95 -0.24 20.33 -18.56
N GLU A 96 -1.11 20.97 -19.36
CA GLU A 96 -0.72 21.84 -20.49
C GLU A 96 0.06 23.10 -20.05
N HIS A 97 0.11 23.40 -18.75
CA HIS A 97 0.70 24.63 -18.23
C HIS A 97 2.11 24.38 -17.69
N VAL A 98 3.06 24.28 -18.61
CA VAL A 98 4.49 24.35 -18.29
C VAL A 98 4.82 25.80 -17.91
N GLY A 99 4.84 26.11 -16.61
CA GLY A 99 5.31 27.43 -16.18
C GLY A 99 5.23 27.71 -14.69
N THR A 100 4.10 27.46 -14.04
CA THR A 100 3.85 27.88 -12.65
C THR A 100 2.71 27.03 -12.06
N ASP A 101 2.93 25.73 -11.91
CA ASP A 101 1.94 24.87 -11.25
C ASP A 101 2.38 24.59 -9.81
N ASP A 102 2.22 25.62 -8.97
CA ASP A 102 2.52 25.58 -7.52
C ASP A 102 1.61 24.58 -6.76
N GLY A 103 0.60 24.01 -7.44
CA GLY A 103 -0.33 23.03 -6.88
C GLY A 103 -0.05 21.56 -7.25
N TYR A 104 0.91 21.26 -8.14
CA TYR A 104 1.15 19.88 -8.56
C TYR A 104 2.07 19.12 -7.60
N GLU A 105 1.49 18.20 -6.84
CA GLU A 105 2.23 17.29 -5.96
C GLU A 105 2.97 16.20 -6.77
N ASP A 106 4.31 16.25 -6.78
CA ASP A 106 5.15 15.23 -7.39
C ASP A 106 4.84 13.83 -6.81
N ARG A 107 4.89 12.80 -7.67
CA ARG A 107 4.54 11.42 -7.29
C ARG A 107 5.61 10.41 -7.65
N VAL A 108 5.75 9.41 -6.80
CA VAL A 108 6.62 8.24 -7.00
C VAL A 108 5.78 6.98 -7.09
N PHE A 109 6.10 6.12 -8.05
CA PHE A 109 5.54 4.78 -8.12
C PHE A 109 6.25 3.89 -7.08
N ARG A 110 5.50 3.48 -6.05
CA ARG A 110 5.98 2.70 -4.93
C ARG A 110 5.31 1.34 -4.90
N GLY A 111 6.12 0.31 -4.68
CA GLY A 111 5.67 -1.03 -4.30
C GLY A 111 5.80 -1.22 -2.79
N LEU A 112 4.78 -1.79 -2.17
CA LEU A 112 4.79 -2.26 -0.79
C LEU A 112 4.30 -3.71 -0.76
N VAL A 113 4.92 -4.53 0.08
CA VAL A 113 4.50 -5.90 0.33
C VAL A 113 4.19 -6.04 1.80
N TYR A 114 2.99 -6.48 2.09
CA TYR A 114 2.51 -6.66 3.46
C TYR A 114 1.81 -8.01 3.64
N THR A 115 1.65 -8.41 4.89
CA THR A 115 0.87 -9.59 5.27
C THR A 115 -0.59 -9.41 4.85
N GLU A 116 -1.20 -10.39 4.17
CA GLU A 116 -2.61 -10.33 3.79
C GLU A 116 -3.48 -10.16 5.04
N TYR A 117 -4.36 -9.16 5.02
CA TYR A 117 -5.33 -8.96 6.09
C TYR A 117 -6.32 -10.12 6.15
N LEU A 118 -6.77 -10.45 7.35
CA LEU A 118 -7.86 -11.40 7.53
C LEU A 118 -9.14 -10.84 6.88
N PRO A 119 -9.91 -11.67 6.15
CA PRO A 119 -11.22 -11.26 5.65
C PRO A 119 -12.10 -10.74 6.78
N LEU A 120 -12.79 -9.61 6.56
CA LEU A 120 -13.70 -9.02 7.55
C LEU A 120 -14.74 -10.04 8.07
N LYS A 121 -15.21 -10.94 7.20
CA LYS A 121 -16.13 -12.01 7.59
C LYS A 121 -15.57 -12.93 8.70
N GLN A 122 -14.26 -13.17 8.70
CA GLN A 122 -13.58 -13.93 9.76
C GLN A 122 -13.30 -13.07 10.99
N LEU A 123 -13.04 -11.77 10.81
CA LEU A 123 -12.91 -10.84 11.94
C LEU A 123 -14.22 -10.71 12.72
N PHE A 124 -15.35 -10.74 12.01
CA PHE A 124 -16.70 -10.64 12.59
C PHE A 124 -17.37 -11.99 12.84
N SER A 125 -16.67 -13.11 12.67
CA SER A 125 -17.22 -14.42 13.05
C SER A 125 -17.17 -14.68 14.55
N GLU A 126 -16.33 -13.94 15.28
CA GLU A 126 -16.36 -13.88 16.73
C GLU A 126 -17.13 -12.62 17.19
N PRO A 127 -17.88 -12.69 18.30
CA PRO A 127 -18.57 -11.52 18.83
C PRO A 127 -17.56 -10.41 19.12
N CYS A 128 -17.63 -9.35 18.33
CA CYS A 128 -16.74 -8.20 18.41
C CYS A 128 -17.50 -7.04 19.03
N ASP A 129 -17.23 -6.76 20.31
CA ASP A 129 -17.85 -5.66 21.07
C ASP A 129 -17.62 -4.28 20.42
N LEU A 130 -16.64 -4.20 19.51
CA LEU A 130 -16.26 -2.99 18.79
C LEU A 130 -17.08 -2.75 17.51
N LEU A 131 -17.89 -3.72 17.05
CA LEU A 131 -18.71 -3.61 15.84
C LEU A 131 -19.58 -2.34 15.79
N PRO A 132 -20.37 -2.02 16.84
CA PRO A 132 -21.18 -0.79 16.85
C PRO A 132 -20.34 0.47 16.75
N THR A 133 -19.17 0.49 17.41
CA THR A 133 -18.24 1.64 17.39
C THR A 133 -17.60 1.83 16.02
N MET A 134 -17.21 0.73 15.36
CA MET A 134 -16.66 0.75 14.00
C MET A 134 -17.71 1.23 12.99
N ILE A 135 -18.96 0.78 13.11
CA ILE A 135 -20.07 1.23 12.26
C ILE A 135 -20.31 2.73 12.46
N ASN A 136 -20.35 3.20 13.71
CA ASN A 136 -20.49 4.63 14.00
C ASN A 136 -19.33 5.44 13.40
N GLN A 137 -18.07 5.01 13.54
CA GLN A 137 -16.93 5.72 12.93
C GLN A 137 -16.96 5.73 11.39
N MET A 138 -17.52 4.70 10.76
CA MET A 138 -17.67 4.64 9.30
C MET A 138 -18.83 5.49 8.78
N LEU A 139 -19.89 5.65 9.57
CA LEU A 139 -21.11 6.37 9.18
C LEU A 139 -21.04 7.86 9.57
N ASP A 140 -20.42 8.16 10.70
CA ASP A 140 -20.26 9.51 11.24
C ASP A 140 -18.78 9.89 11.25
N CYS A 141 -18.28 10.28 10.07
CA CYS A 141 -17.07 11.08 9.95
C CYS A 141 -17.45 12.57 10.05
N GLU A 142 -17.62 13.09 11.27
CA GLU A 142 -17.50 14.55 11.52
C GLU A 142 -16.03 14.96 11.61
#